data_AF-C1CYC9-F1
#
_entry.id   AF-C1CYC9-F1
#
_cell.length_a   1.000
_cell.length_b   1.000
_cell.length_c   1.000
_cell.angle_alpha   90.00
_cell.angle_beta   90.00
_cell.angle_gamma   90.00
#
_symmetry.space_group_name_H-M   'P 1'
#
loop_
_entity.id
_entity.type
_entity.pdbx_description
1 polymer ?
#
loop_
_entity_poly.entity_id
_entity_poly.type
_entity_poly.pdbx_seq_one_letter_code
_entity_poly.pdbx_strand_id
1 'polypeptide(L)'
;MQHNNASRSLADLTGTEPHVLYQVGQNVAALQSHLSRQPSLRIVLLRMTPPMVMAIHGQRLMRPSSPLRLDSDMSHRSHLNTLMHAELGVHSVSPASILQAGKVFEIRGADLERISEATRAVAAARDVELQTDGAKRRGILARLKPAVGSRKPGVQSAMTGLLEVISEARGHQLDSDHFSASAEQINWEDV
;
A
#
# COMPACT_ATOMS: atom_id res chain seq x y z
N MET A 1 -29.01 17.30 -4.17
CA MET A 1 -28.38 16.44 -5.20
C MET A 1 -27.84 15.22 -4.47
N GLN A 2 -28.31 14.01 -4.79
CA GLN A 2 -27.77 12.79 -4.19
C GLN A 2 -26.40 12.54 -4.82
N HIS A 3 -25.32 12.76 -4.06
CA HIS A 3 -23.99 12.35 -4.48
C HIS A 3 -23.98 10.82 -4.53
N ASN A 4 -23.94 10.29 -5.75
CA ASN A 4 -23.89 8.86 -6.00
C ASN A 4 -22.48 8.38 -5.58
N ASN A 5 -22.34 7.98 -4.31
CA ASN A 5 -21.13 7.41 -3.74
C ASN A 5 -20.88 6.00 -4.30
N ALA A 6 -20.60 5.93 -5.60
CA ALA A 6 -20.27 4.70 -6.28
C ALA A 6 -18.91 4.20 -5.78
N SER A 7 -18.92 3.07 -5.07
CA SER A 7 -17.70 2.36 -4.72
C SER A 7 -16.99 1.91 -6.00
N ARG A 8 -15.72 2.29 -6.15
CA ARG A 8 -14.87 1.84 -7.28
C ARG A 8 -13.89 0.81 -6.78
N SER A 9 -13.52 -0.15 -7.64
CA SER A 9 -12.42 -1.05 -7.27
C SER A 9 -11.12 -0.24 -7.18
N LEU A 10 -10.18 -0.65 -6.31
CA LEU A 10 -8.88 -0.01 -6.28
C LEU A 10 -8.14 -0.20 -7.61
N ALA A 11 -8.35 -1.33 -8.30
CA ALA A 11 -7.79 -1.56 -9.65
C ALA A 11 -8.27 -0.52 -10.69
N ASP A 12 -9.53 -0.09 -10.64
CA ASP A 12 -10.05 0.98 -11.51
C ASP A 12 -9.39 2.34 -11.22
N LEU A 13 -8.93 2.53 -9.98
CA LEU A 13 -8.34 3.78 -9.50
C LEU A 13 -6.83 3.84 -9.73
N THR A 14 -6.14 2.71 -9.61
CA THR A 14 -4.67 2.60 -9.73
C THR A 14 -4.20 2.09 -11.09
N GLY A 15 -5.08 1.49 -11.88
CA GLY A 15 -4.72 0.69 -13.04
C GLY A 15 -4.22 -0.70 -12.64
N THR A 16 -3.81 -1.49 -13.64
CA THR A 16 -3.40 -2.90 -13.49
C THR A 16 -1.91 -3.13 -13.75
N GLU A 17 -1.12 -2.06 -13.86
CA GLU A 17 0.32 -2.16 -14.09
C GLU A 17 1.02 -2.82 -12.87
N PRO A 18 1.81 -3.90 -13.06
CA PRO A 18 2.40 -4.63 -11.94
C PRO A 18 3.25 -3.79 -10.98
N HIS A 19 4.06 -2.86 -11.50
CA HIS A 19 4.90 -2.00 -10.66
C HIS A 19 4.05 -1.07 -9.78
N VAL A 20 3.00 -0.47 -10.36
CA VAL A 20 2.09 0.42 -9.64
C VAL A 20 1.31 -0.34 -8.58
N LEU A 21 0.74 -1.50 -8.91
CA LEU A 21 0.03 -2.35 -7.93
C LEU A 21 0.92 -2.73 -6.76
N TYR A 22 2.17 -3.10 -7.03
CA TYR A 22 3.12 -3.45 -6.00
C TYR A 22 3.53 -2.26 -5.12
N GLN A 23 3.70 -1.06 -5.70
CA GLN A 23 3.98 0.16 -4.92
C GLN A 23 2.79 0.59 -4.06
N VAL A 24 1.58 0.52 -4.60
CA VAL A 24 0.33 0.74 -3.85
C VAL A 24 0.24 -0.24 -2.69
N GLY A 25 0.47 -1.52 -2.94
CA GLY A 25 0.47 -2.57 -1.91
C GLY A 25 1.49 -2.32 -0.80
N GLN A 26 2.72 -1.92 -1.14
CA GLN A 26 3.75 -1.58 -0.16
C GLN A 26 3.33 -0.41 0.74
N ASN A 27 2.76 0.65 0.16
CA ASN A 27 2.28 1.79 0.93
C ASN A 27 1.09 1.43 1.82
N VAL A 28 0.16 0.59 1.34
CA VAL A 28 -0.95 0.06 2.15
C VAL A 28 -0.42 -0.76 3.32
N ALA A 29 0.51 -1.70 3.07
CA ALA A 29 1.12 -2.52 4.11
C ALA A 29 1.85 -1.67 5.15
N ALA A 30 2.56 -0.62 4.69
CA ALA A 30 3.22 0.34 5.57
C ALA A 30 2.21 1.05 6.45
N LEU A 31 1.22 1.73 5.88
CA LEU A 31 0.22 2.48 6.65
C LEU A 31 -0.63 1.57 7.57
N GLN A 32 -0.95 0.35 7.14
CA GLN A 32 -1.68 -0.63 7.93
C GLN A 32 -0.95 -1.02 9.22
N SER A 33 0.39 -1.03 9.22
CA SER A 33 1.18 -1.32 10.45
C SER A 33 1.05 -0.24 11.53
N HIS A 34 0.60 0.97 11.16
CA HIS A 34 0.44 2.08 12.10
C HIS A 34 -0.95 2.12 12.74
N LEU A 35 -1.95 1.41 12.18
CA LEU A 35 -3.32 1.44 12.69
C LEU A 35 -3.46 0.97 14.13
N SER A 36 -2.63 0.01 14.59
CA SER A 36 -2.64 -0.46 15.97
C SER A 36 -2.15 0.61 16.96
N ARG A 37 -1.25 1.50 16.53
CA ARG A 37 -0.68 2.60 17.33
C ARG A 37 -1.46 3.90 17.17
N GLN A 38 -2.14 4.07 16.04
CA GLN A 38 -2.90 5.27 15.66
C GLN A 38 -4.25 4.86 15.05
N PRO A 39 -5.24 4.46 15.87
CA PRO A 39 -6.54 3.96 15.36
C PRO A 39 -7.37 5.00 14.60
N SER A 40 -7.09 6.29 14.81
CA SER A 40 -7.72 7.42 14.12
C SER A 40 -7.18 7.65 12.70
N LEU A 41 -6.16 6.90 12.28
CA LEU A 41 -5.51 7.06 10.98
C LEU A 41 -6.41 6.52 9.87
N ARG A 42 -6.75 7.38 8.91
CA ARG A 42 -7.59 7.02 7.76
C ARG A 42 -6.72 6.85 6.52
N ILE A 43 -6.72 5.65 5.94
CA ILE A 43 -5.91 5.36 4.76
C ILE A 43 -6.68 5.73 3.50
N VAL A 44 -6.07 6.57 2.67
CA VAL A 44 -6.67 7.13 1.48
C VAL A 44 -5.80 6.90 0.25
N LEU A 45 -6.46 6.64 -0.88
CA LEU A 45 -5.88 6.63 -2.21
C LEU A 45 -6.19 7.96 -2.90
N LEU A 46 -5.15 8.62 -3.38
CA LEU A 46 -5.23 9.79 -4.23
C LEU A 46 -5.14 9.38 -5.69
N ARG A 47 -6.18 9.68 -6.47
CA ARG A 47 -6.24 9.39 -7.90
C ARG A 47 -5.45 10.43 -8.70
N MET A 48 -4.13 10.31 -8.64
CA MET A 48 -3.15 11.09 -9.40
C MET A 48 -2.27 10.15 -10.25
N THR A 49 -1.37 10.70 -11.05
CA THR A 49 -0.46 9.93 -11.90
C THR A 49 0.98 10.23 -11.47
N PRO A 50 1.69 9.29 -10.82
CA PRO A 50 1.24 7.96 -10.40
C PRO A 50 0.26 8.01 -9.20
N PRO A 51 -0.59 6.99 -9.00
CA PRO A 51 -1.51 6.94 -7.86
C PRO A 51 -0.73 6.87 -6.54
N MET A 52 -1.26 7.52 -5.51
CA MET A 52 -0.56 7.66 -4.23
C MET A 52 -1.44 7.23 -3.07
N VAL A 53 -0.91 6.37 -2.20
CA VAL A 53 -1.58 5.98 -0.96
C VAL A 53 -0.98 6.77 0.19
N MET A 54 -1.85 7.43 0.95
CA MET A 54 -1.49 8.29 2.08
C MET A 54 -2.42 8.02 3.25
N ALA A 55 -2.11 8.65 4.37
CA ALA A 55 -2.91 8.59 5.57
C ALA A 55 -3.34 9.98 5.99
N ILE A 56 -4.56 10.12 6.50
CA ILE A 56 -5.06 11.33 7.13
C ILE A 56 -5.10 11.08 8.64
N HIS A 57 -4.47 11.97 9.39
CA HIS A 57 -4.51 11.98 10.84
C HIS A 57 -4.79 13.40 11.33
N GLY A 58 -6.04 13.66 11.73
CA GLY A 58 -6.53 15.01 12.01
C GLY A 58 -6.37 15.92 10.78
N GLN A 59 -5.68 17.05 10.96
CA GLN A 59 -5.41 18.04 9.92
C GLN A 59 -4.11 17.77 9.12
N ARG A 60 -3.49 16.60 9.31
CA ARG A 60 -2.22 16.25 8.66
C ARG A 60 -2.41 15.13 7.66
N LEU A 61 -1.77 15.29 6.52
CA LEU A 61 -1.57 14.22 5.56
C LEU A 61 -0.21 13.59 5.84
N MET A 62 -0.20 12.28 6.01
CA MET A 62 0.97 11.48 6.33
C MET A 62 1.29 10.55 5.15
N ARG A 63 2.58 10.34 4.89
CA ARG A 63 3.04 9.48 3.81
C ARG A 63 4.07 8.47 4.33
N PRO A 64 4.03 7.23 3.83
CA PRO A 64 5.15 6.31 4.03
C PRO A 64 6.39 6.80 3.27
N SER A 65 7.54 6.19 3.56
CA SER A 65 8.75 6.37 2.74
C SER A 65 8.56 5.81 1.32
N SER A 66 9.48 6.11 0.41
CA SER A 66 9.37 5.71 -0.99
C SER A 66 9.32 4.18 -1.15
N PRO A 67 8.31 3.63 -1.86
CA PRO A 67 8.22 2.19 -2.10
C PRO A 67 9.23 1.74 -3.16
N LEU A 68 9.62 0.47 -3.10
CA LEU A 68 10.53 -0.13 -4.06
C LEU A 68 9.80 -0.49 -5.36
N ARG A 69 10.46 -0.34 -6.51
CA ARG A 69 9.93 -0.86 -7.78
C ARG A 69 10.10 -2.38 -7.84
N LEU A 70 9.19 -3.07 -8.51
CA LEU A 70 9.22 -4.54 -8.66
C LEU A 70 10.49 -5.06 -9.37
N ASP A 71 11.09 -4.27 -10.26
CA ASP A 71 12.30 -4.59 -11.03
C ASP A 71 13.61 -4.37 -10.25
N SER A 72 13.54 -3.84 -9.02
CA SER A 72 14.71 -3.64 -8.17
C SER A 72 15.46 -4.96 -7.89
N ASP A 73 16.75 -4.84 -7.64
CA ASP A 73 17.66 -5.92 -7.22
C ASP A 73 17.86 -5.98 -5.70
N MET A 74 17.26 -5.05 -4.95
CA MET A 74 17.28 -5.04 -3.48
C MET A 74 16.38 -6.13 -2.89
N SER A 75 16.62 -6.54 -1.64
CA SER A 75 15.69 -7.45 -0.94
C SER A 75 14.35 -6.76 -0.68
N HIS A 76 13.32 -7.26 -1.32
CA HIS A 76 11.94 -6.77 -1.23
C HIS A 76 11.34 -7.02 0.14
N ARG A 77 11.60 -8.18 0.77
CA ARG A 77 11.10 -8.46 2.12
C ARG A 77 11.75 -7.56 3.15
N SER A 78 13.07 -7.38 3.07
CA SER A 78 13.80 -6.51 3.99
C SER A 78 13.34 -5.06 3.85
N HIS A 79 13.21 -4.57 2.61
CA HIS A 79 12.71 -3.22 2.35
C HIS A 79 11.29 -3.01 2.88
N LEU A 80 10.37 -3.93 2.58
CA LEU A 80 8.99 -3.85 3.07
C LEU A 80 8.96 -3.84 4.60
N ASN A 81 9.74 -4.68 5.25
CA ASN A 81 9.83 -4.67 6.71
C ASN A 81 10.33 -3.33 7.24
N THR A 82 11.38 -2.75 6.66
CA THR A 82 11.86 -1.40 7.02
C THR A 82 10.77 -0.36 6.82
N LEU A 83 10.06 -0.40 5.69
CA LEU A 83 8.99 0.53 5.37
C LEU A 83 7.84 0.49 6.38
N MET A 84 7.47 -0.71 6.85
CA MET A 84 6.42 -0.93 7.86
C MET A 84 6.80 -0.47 9.28
N HIS A 85 8.07 -0.26 9.57
CA HIS A 85 8.53 0.20 10.88
C HIS A 85 9.04 1.64 10.87
N ALA A 86 9.24 2.23 9.69
CA ALA A 86 9.65 3.61 9.53
C ALA A 86 8.58 4.58 10.04
N GLU A 87 9.01 5.76 10.48
CA GLU A 87 8.09 6.84 10.82
C GLU A 87 7.39 7.38 9.56
N LEU A 88 6.14 7.78 9.72
CA LEU A 88 5.38 8.42 8.66
C LEU A 88 5.78 9.89 8.54
N GLY A 89 6.15 10.31 7.33
CA GLY A 89 6.47 11.70 7.05
C GLY A 89 5.21 12.56 6.91
N VAL A 90 5.26 13.80 7.36
CA VAL A 90 4.19 14.78 7.13
C VAL A 90 4.33 15.34 5.70
N HIS A 91 3.24 15.33 4.94
CA HIS A 91 3.17 15.95 3.63
C HIS A 91 2.79 17.42 3.76
N SER A 92 3.36 18.28 2.91
CA SER A 92 3.18 19.75 2.98
C SER A 92 1.79 20.22 2.59
N VAL A 93 1.06 19.41 1.80
CA VAL A 93 -0.30 19.74 1.36
C VAL A 93 -1.32 19.34 2.42
N SER A 94 -2.25 20.26 2.71
CA SER A 94 -3.33 20.01 3.67
C SER A 94 -4.34 18.97 3.16
N PRO A 95 -4.95 18.15 4.04
CA PRO A 95 -6.05 17.26 3.66
C PRO A 95 -7.21 18.00 2.98
N ALA A 96 -7.57 19.20 3.46
CA ALA A 96 -8.65 20.01 2.91
C ALA A 96 -8.42 20.36 1.43
N SER A 97 -7.19 20.76 1.07
CA SER A 97 -6.83 21.06 -0.33
C SER A 97 -6.98 19.84 -1.25
N ILE A 98 -6.66 18.65 -0.73
CA ILE A 98 -6.72 17.40 -1.49
C ILE A 98 -8.16 16.91 -1.65
N LEU A 99 -8.99 17.05 -0.61
CA LEU A 99 -10.41 16.73 -0.66
C LEU A 99 -11.18 17.65 -1.61
N GLN A 100 -10.86 18.95 -1.63
CA GLN A 100 -11.44 19.90 -2.60
C GLN A 100 -11.13 19.53 -4.06
N ALA A 101 -9.99 18.87 -4.31
CA ALA A 101 -9.66 18.39 -5.65
C ALA A 101 -10.49 17.16 -6.10
N GLY A 102 -11.31 16.57 -5.22
CA GLY A 102 -12.33 15.57 -5.55
C GLY A 102 -11.81 14.20 -6.02
N LYS A 103 -10.57 13.85 -5.66
CA LYS A 103 -9.89 12.64 -6.14
C LYS A 103 -9.33 11.77 -5.02
N VAL A 104 -10.09 11.63 -3.93
CA VAL A 104 -9.68 10.95 -2.70
C VAL A 104 -10.63 9.79 -2.42
N PHE A 105 -10.07 8.60 -2.18
CA PHE A 105 -10.84 7.40 -1.90
C PHE A 105 -10.32 6.75 -0.62
N GLU A 106 -11.18 6.54 0.38
CA GLU A 106 -10.83 5.80 1.60
C GLU A 106 -10.84 4.30 1.35
N ILE A 107 -9.81 3.62 1.86
CA ILE A 107 -9.65 2.17 1.79
C ILE A 107 -10.11 1.56 3.13
N ARG A 108 -10.98 0.54 3.09
CA ARG A 108 -11.58 -0.06 4.29
C ARG A 108 -10.63 -1.02 5.02
N GLY A 109 -10.79 -1.11 6.35
CA GLY A 109 -10.00 -1.95 7.25
C GLY A 109 -9.72 -3.38 6.77
N ALA A 110 -10.77 -4.12 6.39
CA ALA A 110 -10.66 -5.51 5.97
C ALA A 110 -9.83 -5.69 4.68
N ASP A 111 -9.90 -4.71 3.76
CA ASP A 111 -9.15 -4.76 2.50
C ASP A 111 -7.65 -4.52 2.74
N LEU A 112 -7.30 -3.68 3.72
CA LEU A 112 -5.91 -3.34 4.04
C LEU A 112 -5.09 -4.56 4.45
N GLU A 113 -5.65 -5.44 5.28
CA GLU A 113 -4.97 -6.65 5.74
C GLU A 113 -4.73 -7.62 4.58
N ARG A 114 -5.76 -7.84 3.73
CA ARG A 114 -5.64 -8.70 2.54
C ARG A 114 -4.60 -8.16 1.56
N ILE A 115 -4.58 -6.84 1.31
CA ILE A 115 -3.60 -6.20 0.43
C ILE A 115 -2.18 -6.32 1.02
N SER A 116 -2.04 -6.12 2.33
CA SER A 116 -0.76 -6.24 3.05
C SER A 116 -0.18 -7.66 2.92
N GLU A 117 -1.01 -8.68 3.14
CA GLU A 117 -0.60 -10.09 3.02
C GLU A 117 -0.22 -10.46 1.57
N ALA A 118 -1.04 -10.08 0.60
CA ALA A 118 -0.74 -10.31 -0.82
C ALA A 118 0.56 -9.60 -1.25
N THR A 119 0.83 -8.40 -0.73
CA THR A 119 2.07 -7.66 -0.99
C THR A 119 3.29 -8.38 -0.40
N ARG A 120 3.17 -8.93 0.81
CA ARG A 120 4.23 -9.75 1.43
C ARG A 120 4.52 -11.01 0.62
N ALA A 121 3.49 -11.64 0.05
CA ALA A 121 3.65 -12.79 -0.84
C ALA A 121 4.44 -12.43 -2.11
N VAL A 122 4.14 -11.29 -2.73
CA VAL A 122 4.91 -10.76 -3.87
C VAL A 122 6.37 -10.49 -3.49
N ALA A 123 6.61 -9.80 -2.38
CA ALA A 123 7.96 -9.51 -1.90
C ALA A 123 8.77 -10.80 -1.66
N ALA A 124 8.13 -11.83 -1.09
CA ALA A 124 8.78 -13.12 -0.86
C ALA A 124 9.07 -13.88 -2.15
N ALA A 125 8.15 -13.87 -3.12
CA ALA A 125 8.37 -14.48 -4.42
C ALA A 125 9.54 -13.81 -5.17
N ARG A 126 9.64 -12.47 -5.07
CA ARG A 126 10.69 -11.70 -5.74
C ARG A 126 12.08 -11.97 -5.16
N ASP A 127 12.19 -12.04 -3.84
CA ASP A 127 13.46 -12.40 -3.20
C ASP A 127 13.94 -13.82 -3.57
N VAL A 128 13.02 -14.78 -3.74
CA VAL A 128 13.36 -16.14 -4.20
C VAL A 128 13.89 -16.14 -5.64
N GLU A 129 13.27 -15.34 -6.51
CA GLU A 129 13.71 -15.18 -7.90
C GLU A 129 15.12 -14.55 -7.97
N LEU A 130 15.36 -13.47 -7.24
CA LEU A 130 16.67 -12.81 -7.16
C LEU A 130 17.78 -13.75 -6.67
N GLN A 131 17.49 -14.59 -5.67
CA GLN A 131 18.43 -15.61 -5.19
C GLN A 131 18.72 -16.67 -6.25
N THR A 132 17.69 -17.10 -6.98
CA THR A 132 17.82 -18.10 -8.05
C THR A 132 18.66 -17.56 -9.21
N ASP A 133 18.45 -16.31 -9.60
CA ASP A 133 19.19 -15.67 -10.68
C ASP A 133 20.64 -15.36 -10.27
N GLY A 134 20.85 -14.93 -9.02
CA GLY A 134 22.19 -14.81 -8.44
C GLY A 134 22.94 -16.14 -8.41
N ALA A 135 22.27 -17.26 -8.06
CA ALA A 135 22.86 -18.59 -8.06
C ALA A 135 23.22 -19.08 -9.47
N LYS A 136 22.36 -18.83 -10.47
CA LYS A 136 22.66 -19.14 -11.89
C LYS A 136 23.87 -18.37 -12.40
N ARG A 137 23.98 -17.08 -12.07
CA ARG A 137 25.10 -16.21 -12.49
C ARG A 137 26.44 -16.57 -11.85
N ARG A 138 26.44 -17.14 -10.64
CA ARG A 138 27.66 -17.56 -9.93
C ARG A 138 28.19 -18.93 -10.35
N GLY A 139 27.46 -19.68 -11.19
CA GLY A 139 27.99 -20.82 -11.93
C GLY A 139 28.39 -22.05 -11.11
N ILE A 140 27.75 -23.18 -11.42
CA ILE A 140 28.42 -24.48 -11.67
C ILE A 140 29.02 -25.23 -10.44
N LEU A 141 29.26 -24.62 -9.28
CA LEU A 141 29.85 -25.33 -8.12
C LEU A 141 28.83 -25.83 -7.07
N ALA A 142 27.55 -25.47 -7.15
CA ALA A 142 26.54 -25.88 -6.18
C ALA A 142 25.66 -27.03 -6.70
N ARG A 143 26.28 -28.16 -7.08
CA ARG A 143 25.57 -29.46 -7.19
C ARG A 143 25.31 -30.02 -5.79
N LEU A 144 24.54 -29.34 -4.94
CA LEU A 144 24.15 -29.92 -3.66
C LEU A 144 22.69 -29.60 -3.30
N LYS A 145 21.91 -30.69 -3.41
CA LYS A 145 20.60 -31.02 -2.81
C LYS A 145 19.37 -30.25 -3.31
N PRO A 146 18.38 -30.95 -3.90
CA PRO A 146 17.06 -30.37 -4.06
C PRO A 146 16.46 -30.21 -2.67
N ALA A 147 16.29 -28.97 -2.22
CA ALA A 147 15.45 -28.71 -1.07
C ALA A 147 14.03 -29.13 -1.47
N VAL A 148 13.60 -30.28 -0.95
CA VAL A 148 12.19 -30.67 -0.92
C VAL A 148 11.49 -29.62 -0.06
N GLY A 149 10.97 -28.59 -0.72
CA GLY A 149 10.34 -27.46 -0.08
C GLY A 149 9.28 -26.93 -1.02
N SER A 150 8.04 -26.97 -0.56
CA SER A 150 6.82 -26.39 -1.15
C SER A 150 7.06 -25.47 -2.35
N ARG A 151 6.42 -25.76 -3.49
CA ARG A 151 6.34 -24.83 -4.64
C ARG A 151 5.80 -23.50 -4.13
N LYS A 152 6.69 -22.57 -3.78
CA LYS A 152 6.29 -21.19 -3.50
C LYS A 152 5.79 -20.61 -4.82
N PRO A 153 4.69 -19.85 -4.80
CA PRO A 153 4.20 -19.19 -6.01
C PRO A 153 5.31 -18.31 -6.58
N GLY A 154 5.53 -18.38 -7.90
CA GLY A 154 6.43 -17.45 -8.58
C GLY A 154 5.88 -16.03 -8.56
N VAL A 155 6.70 -15.03 -8.89
CA VAL A 155 6.32 -13.61 -8.85
C VAL A 155 5.04 -13.33 -9.64
N GLN A 156 4.89 -13.94 -10.82
CA GLN A 156 3.69 -13.78 -11.64
C GLN A 156 2.42 -14.25 -10.90
N SER A 157 2.47 -15.42 -10.26
CA SER A 157 1.32 -15.95 -9.51
C SER A 157 1.00 -15.11 -8.28
N ALA A 158 2.03 -14.64 -7.57
CA ALA A 158 1.83 -13.73 -6.43
C ALA A 158 1.25 -12.37 -6.88
N MET A 159 1.69 -11.85 -8.03
CA MET A 159 1.14 -10.61 -8.60
C MET A 159 -0.31 -10.77 -9.05
N THR A 160 -0.68 -11.92 -9.62
CA THR A 160 -2.10 -12.23 -9.91
C THR A 160 -2.93 -12.19 -8.63
N GLY A 161 -2.46 -12.83 -7.54
CA GLY A 161 -3.15 -12.78 -6.25
C GLY A 161 -3.26 -11.34 -5.69
N LEU A 162 -2.23 -10.52 -5.84
CA LEU A 162 -2.30 -9.10 -5.45
C LEU A 162 -3.31 -8.32 -6.29
N LEU A 163 -3.34 -8.54 -7.61
CA LEU A 163 -4.31 -7.90 -8.48
C LEU A 163 -5.75 -8.31 -8.13
N GLU A 164 -5.99 -9.59 -7.86
CA GLU A 164 -7.31 -10.09 -7.43
C GLU A 164 -7.78 -9.37 -6.16
N VAL A 165 -6.93 -9.30 -5.14
CA VAL A 165 -7.24 -8.58 -3.89
C VAL A 165 -7.50 -7.09 -4.13
N ILE A 166 -6.67 -6.41 -4.94
CA ILE A 166 -6.86 -4.98 -5.26
C ILE A 166 -8.12 -4.74 -6.10
N SER A 167 -8.51 -5.71 -6.93
CA SER A 167 -9.74 -5.63 -7.75
C SER A 167 -11.00 -5.84 -6.93
N GLU A 168 -10.93 -6.64 -5.87
CA GLU A 168 -12.01 -6.82 -4.90
C GLU A 168 -12.15 -5.65 -3.94
N ALA A 169 -11.02 -5.05 -3.53
CA ALA A 169 -10.98 -3.94 -2.60
C ALA A 169 -11.71 -2.70 -3.14
N ARG A 170 -12.54 -2.08 -2.29
CA ARG A 170 -13.39 -0.96 -2.69
C ARG A 170 -12.92 0.35 -2.05
N GLY A 171 -12.72 1.36 -2.89
CA GLY A 171 -12.51 2.74 -2.48
C GLY A 171 -13.83 3.47 -2.34
N HIS A 172 -14.05 4.12 -1.20
CA HIS A 172 -15.18 5.03 -1.01
C HIS A 172 -14.71 6.46 -1.21
N GLN A 173 -15.34 7.18 -2.13
CA GLN A 173 -14.99 8.57 -2.37
C GLN A 173 -15.24 9.40 -1.10
N LEU A 174 -14.25 10.21 -0.72
CA LEU A 174 -14.37 11.16 0.37
C LEU A 174 -14.76 12.52 -0.19
N ASP A 175 -15.87 13.05 0.31
CA ASP A 175 -16.32 14.41 0.03
C ASP A 175 -15.82 15.38 1.11
N SER A 176 -15.67 16.65 0.77
CA SER A 176 -15.22 17.72 1.68
C SER A 176 -16.07 17.81 2.96
N ASP A 177 -17.36 17.51 2.85
CA ASP A 177 -18.33 17.66 3.93
C ASP A 177 -18.11 16.61 5.05
N HIS A 178 -17.52 15.46 4.70
CA HIS A 178 -17.16 14.42 5.69
C HIS A 178 -15.94 14.79 6.55
N PHE A 179 -15.17 15.80 6.15
CA PHE A 179 -13.97 16.22 6.88
C PHE A 179 -14.28 17.30 7.93
N SER A 180 -15.24 18.19 7.68
CA SER A 180 -15.66 19.22 8.64
C SER A 180 -16.34 18.63 9.88
N ALA A 181 -17.10 17.54 9.74
CA ALA A 181 -17.84 16.93 10.86
C ALA A 181 -16.96 16.26 11.93
N SER A 182 -15.67 16.01 11.64
CA SER A 182 -14.70 15.48 12.63
C SER A 182 -13.68 16.52 13.08
N ALA A 183 -13.78 17.76 12.58
CA ALA A 183 -12.92 18.87 12.98
C ALA A 183 -13.52 19.74 14.09
N GLU A 184 -14.76 19.47 14.53
CA GLU A 184 -15.33 20.10 15.72
C GLU A 184 -14.65 19.54 17.00
N GLN A 185 -13.88 20.43 17.63
CA GLN A 185 -13.50 20.43 19.05
C GLN A 185 -12.60 19.28 19.55
N ILE A 186 -11.30 19.42 19.31
CA ILE A 186 -10.34 19.17 20.40
C ILE A 186 -9.92 20.56 20.89
N ASN A 187 -10.57 21.01 21.97
CA ASN A 187 -10.22 22.23 22.68
C ASN A 187 -8.89 21.98 23.39
N TRP A 188 -7.80 22.57 22.91
CA TRP A 188 -6.46 22.44 23.50
C TRP A 188 -6.24 23.47 24.63
N GLU A 189 -7.20 23.60 25.55
CA GLU A 189 -7.06 24.49 26.71
C GLU A 189 -6.58 23.80 28.00
N ASP A 190 -6.35 22.48 28.01
CA ASP A 190 -5.83 21.80 29.21
C ASP A 190 -4.83 20.67 28.87
N VAL A 191 -3.55 21.01 28.60
CA VAL A 191 -2.35 20.20 28.96
C VAL A 191 -1.13 21.10 29.15
#